data_AF-A0A831KHA1-F1
#
_entry.id   AF-A0A831KHA1-F1
#
_cell.length_a   1.000
_cell.length_b   1.000
_cell.length_c   1.000
_cell.angle_alpha   90.00
_cell.angle_beta   90.00
_cell.angle_gamma   90.00
#
_symmetry.space_group_name_H-M   'P 1'
#
loop_
_entity.id
_entity.type
_entity.pdbx_description
1 polymer ?
#
loop_
_entity_poly.entity_id
_entity_poly.type
_entity_poly.pdbx_seq_one_letter_code
_entity_poly.pdbx_strand_id
1 'polypeptide(L)'
;MISPKNIVQIIGEDIFRWLVHQFDKGTALKDVPDEILERMASVGLPQGVYGSDHNSLTCIALLTFAYKLAGKEQSPKFAEKDMVLLKVLAKNELARRKGKKRLANPYWDHPLYELIVGEVGDRIRLGPVTALDR
;
A
#
# COMPACT_ATOMS: atom_id res chain seq x y z
N MET A 1 19.69 -14.43 7.96
CA MET A 1 19.73 -14.34 6.48
C MET A 1 18.34 -14.68 5.97
N ILE A 2 17.63 -13.73 5.36
CA ILE A 2 16.26 -13.94 4.87
C ILE A 2 16.35 -14.52 3.45
N SER A 3 15.80 -15.70 3.20
CA SER A 3 15.74 -16.31 1.86
C SER A 3 14.46 -15.88 1.13
N PRO A 4 14.40 -15.93 -0.22
CA PRO A 4 13.18 -15.61 -0.96
C PRO A 4 11.97 -16.46 -0.54
N LYS A 5 12.20 -17.74 -0.22
CA LYS A 5 11.16 -18.63 0.32
C LYS A 5 10.62 -18.12 1.66
N ASN A 6 11.49 -17.56 2.52
CA ASN A 6 11.09 -16.97 3.79
C ASN A 6 10.23 -15.71 3.57
N ILE A 7 10.58 -14.84 2.61
CA ILE A 7 9.78 -13.63 2.32
C ILE A 7 8.38 -13.99 1.83
N VAL A 8 8.25 -14.93 0.89
CA VAL A 8 6.94 -15.37 0.39
C VAL A 8 6.12 -16.01 1.52
N GLN A 9 6.75 -16.80 2.39
CA GLN A 9 6.08 -17.36 3.56
C GLN A 9 5.58 -16.29 4.54
N ILE A 10 6.36 -15.24 4.78
CA ILE A 10 5.95 -14.14 5.67
C ILE A 10 4.84 -13.29 5.04
N ILE A 11 4.93 -13.00 3.73
CA ILE A 11 3.87 -12.30 3.01
C ILE A 11 2.61 -13.17 2.91
N GLY A 12 2.76 -14.49 2.83
CA GLY A 12 1.69 -15.43 2.51
C GLY A 12 1.62 -15.70 1.01
N GLU A 13 1.50 -16.98 0.65
CA GLU A 13 1.53 -17.43 -0.74
C GLU A 13 0.39 -16.86 -1.58
N ASP A 14 -0.82 -16.78 -1.02
CA ASP A 14 -2.00 -16.28 -1.73
C ASP A 14 -1.90 -14.79 -2.03
N ILE A 15 -1.43 -13.99 -1.07
CA ILE A 15 -1.17 -12.57 -1.26
C ILE A 15 -0.09 -12.37 -2.31
N PHE A 16 1.01 -13.11 -2.23
CA PHE A 16 2.09 -13.00 -3.21
C PHE A 16 1.61 -13.39 -4.61
N ARG A 17 0.84 -14.47 -4.73
CA ARG A 17 0.24 -14.91 -6.00
C ARG A 17 -0.69 -13.85 -6.58
N TRP A 18 -1.52 -13.21 -5.75
CA TRP A 18 -2.38 -12.12 -6.17
C TRP A 18 -1.57 -10.92 -6.69
N LEU A 19 -0.51 -10.51 -5.97
CA LEU A 19 0.37 -9.43 -6.41
C LEU A 19 1.04 -9.72 -7.76
N VAL A 20 1.42 -10.97 -8.02
CA VAL A 20 2.08 -11.37 -9.27
C VAL A 20 1.12 -11.43 -10.46
N HIS A 21 -0.09 -11.93 -10.26
CA HIS A 21 -0.99 -12.29 -11.37
C HIS A 21 -2.19 -11.38 -11.56
N GLN A 22 -2.58 -10.63 -10.52
CA GLN A 22 -3.81 -9.82 -10.52
C GLN A 22 -3.53 -8.33 -10.36
N PHE A 23 -2.41 -7.95 -9.73
CA PHE A 23 -2.08 -6.53 -9.52
C PHE A 23 -1.39 -5.93 -10.75
N ASP A 24 -2.12 -5.09 -11.48
CA ASP A 24 -1.72 -4.48 -12.74
C ASP A 24 -2.11 -2.99 -12.85
N LYS A 25 -1.97 -2.42 -14.06
CA LYS A 25 -2.27 -1.00 -14.31
C LYS A 25 -3.77 -0.67 -14.30
N GLY A 26 -4.66 -1.67 -14.35
CA GLY A 26 -6.10 -1.48 -14.24
C GLY A 26 -6.61 -1.63 -12.81
N THR A 27 -5.80 -2.20 -11.91
CA THR A 27 -6.24 -2.56 -10.57
C THR A 27 -6.54 -1.32 -9.71
N ALA A 28 -7.79 -1.16 -9.30
CA ALA A 28 -8.21 -0.09 -8.40
C ALA A 28 -8.22 -0.58 -6.93
N LEU A 29 -8.37 0.35 -5.99
CA LEU A 29 -8.38 0.03 -4.56
C LEU A 29 -9.53 -0.93 -4.17
N LYS A 30 -10.66 -0.86 -4.87
CA LYS A 30 -11.82 -1.74 -4.66
C LYS A 30 -11.57 -3.19 -5.08
N ASP A 31 -10.56 -3.45 -5.91
CA ASP A 31 -10.25 -4.79 -6.40
C ASP A 31 -9.26 -5.53 -5.48
N VAL A 32 -8.67 -4.82 -4.53
CA VAL A 32 -7.72 -5.38 -3.56
C VAL A 32 -8.46 -6.31 -2.57
N PRO A 33 -8.00 -7.55 -2.35
CA PRO A 33 -8.54 -8.47 -1.36
C PRO A 33 -8.60 -7.88 0.05
N ASP A 34 -9.63 -8.25 0.82
CA ASP A 34 -9.81 -7.77 2.20
C ASP A 34 -8.58 -8.06 3.08
N GLU A 35 -7.98 -9.24 2.96
CA GLU A 35 -6.79 -9.59 3.74
C GLU A 35 -5.62 -8.62 3.48
N ILE A 36 -5.38 -8.23 2.23
CA ILE A 36 -4.33 -7.28 1.88
C ILE A 36 -4.66 -5.89 2.44
N LEU A 37 -5.92 -5.46 2.31
CA LEU A 37 -6.38 -4.19 2.89
C LEU A 37 -6.25 -4.18 4.42
N GLU A 38 -6.57 -5.27 5.10
CA GLU A 38 -6.45 -5.38 6.56
C GLU A 38 -5.00 -5.27 7.02
N ARG A 39 -4.07 -5.90 6.30
CA ARG A 39 -2.63 -5.78 6.56
C ARG A 39 -2.13 -4.36 6.34
N MET A 40 -2.52 -3.72 5.24
CA MET A 40 -2.20 -2.31 4.97
C MET A 40 -2.77 -1.37 6.03
N ALA A 41 -4.02 -1.58 6.47
CA ALA A 41 -4.66 -0.76 7.48
C ALA A 41 -4.01 -0.92 8.87
N SER A 42 -3.41 -2.09 9.12
CA SER A 42 -2.79 -2.48 10.39
C SER A 42 -1.28 -2.26 10.43
N VAL A 43 -0.67 -1.83 9.33
CA VAL A 43 0.79 -1.58 9.28
C VAL A 43 1.19 -0.58 10.36
N GLY A 44 2.18 -0.96 11.17
CA GLY A 44 2.85 -0.03 12.07
C GLY A 44 3.61 1.00 11.24
N LEU A 45 3.67 2.26 11.67
CA LEU A 45 4.55 3.24 11.05
C LEU A 45 5.89 3.17 11.81
N PRO A 46 6.91 2.44 11.33
CA PRO A 46 8.10 2.21 12.13
C PRO A 46 9.06 3.38 11.91
N GLN A 47 9.63 3.88 13.01
CA GLN A 47 10.88 4.64 12.96
C GLN A 47 12.03 3.68 12.58
N GLY A 48 12.22 3.44 11.29
CA GLY A 48 13.47 2.89 10.75
C GLY A 48 13.65 1.37 10.71
N VAL A 49 12.68 0.54 11.14
CA VAL A 49 12.76 -0.93 10.96
C VAL A 49 11.62 -1.43 10.09
N TYR A 50 11.84 -1.40 8.78
CA TYR A 50 11.00 -2.08 7.81
C TYR A 50 11.52 -3.51 7.61
N GLY A 51 10.69 -4.53 7.87
CA GLY A 51 10.98 -5.88 7.38
C GLY A 51 10.94 -7.05 8.39
N SER A 52 10.40 -6.86 9.59
CA SER A 52 10.24 -7.97 10.56
C SER A 52 8.81 -8.41 10.81
N ASP A 53 7.79 -7.62 10.41
CA ASP A 53 6.39 -7.99 10.56
C ASP A 53 5.68 -8.18 9.21
N HIS A 54 4.70 -9.08 9.23
CA HIS A 54 3.91 -9.49 8.06
C HIS A 54 3.17 -8.33 7.38
N ASN A 55 2.68 -7.33 8.13
CA ASN A 55 1.94 -6.20 7.57
C ASN A 55 2.88 -5.27 6.79
N SER A 56 4.03 -4.94 7.38
CA SER A 56 5.05 -4.13 6.72
C SER A 56 5.57 -4.82 5.46
N LEU A 57 5.85 -6.12 5.51
CA LEU A 57 6.33 -6.87 4.34
C LEU A 57 5.29 -6.94 3.21
N THR A 58 4.00 -7.14 3.53
CA THR A 58 2.93 -7.05 2.53
C THR A 58 2.87 -5.66 1.90
N CYS A 59 3.00 -4.59 2.69
CA CYS A 59 3.02 -3.23 2.15
C CYS A 59 4.24 -2.95 1.27
N ILE A 60 5.44 -3.38 1.69
CA ILE A 60 6.68 -3.25 0.90
C ILE A 60 6.51 -3.97 -0.43
N ALA A 61 5.97 -5.18 -0.43
CA ALA A 61 5.71 -5.94 -1.65
C ALA A 61 4.75 -5.18 -2.57
N LEU A 62 3.60 -4.73 -2.08
CA LEU A 62 2.65 -3.95 -2.89
C LEU A 62 3.27 -2.68 -3.48
N LEU A 63 4.03 -1.92 -2.68
CA LEU A 63 4.77 -0.75 -3.16
C LEU A 63 5.77 -1.16 -4.26
N THR A 64 6.52 -2.24 -4.06
CA THR A 64 7.51 -2.72 -5.04
C THR A 64 6.85 -2.98 -6.39
N PHE A 65 5.70 -3.66 -6.40
CA PHE A 65 4.94 -3.88 -7.64
C PHE A 65 4.39 -2.57 -8.22
N ALA A 66 3.87 -1.66 -7.40
CA ALA A 66 3.33 -0.38 -7.87
C ALA A 66 4.41 0.49 -8.55
N TYR A 67 5.59 0.60 -7.94
CA TYR A 67 6.75 1.30 -8.51
C TYR A 67 7.23 0.64 -9.81
N LYS A 68 7.26 -0.70 -9.85
CA LYS A 68 7.60 -1.46 -11.06
C LYS A 68 6.61 -1.19 -12.20
N LEU A 69 5.30 -1.17 -11.93
CA LEU A 69 4.27 -0.85 -12.92
C LEU A 69 4.44 0.57 -13.49
N ALA A 70 4.84 1.52 -12.63
CA ALA A 70 5.11 2.91 -13.02
C ALA A 70 6.47 3.12 -13.71
N GLY A 71 7.35 2.11 -13.72
CA GLY A 71 8.72 2.26 -14.22
C GLY A 71 9.57 3.24 -13.40
N LYS A 72 9.25 3.43 -12.11
CA LYS A 72 9.99 4.32 -11.20
C LYS A 72 10.78 3.51 -10.18
N GLU A 73 11.90 4.07 -9.71
CA GLU A 73 12.66 3.49 -8.60
C GLU A 73 12.03 3.84 -7.26
N GLN A 74 11.95 2.84 -6.36
CA GLN A 74 11.53 3.06 -4.98
C GLN A 74 12.67 3.70 -4.18
N SER A 75 12.39 4.78 -3.46
CA SER A 75 13.39 5.48 -2.66
C SER A 75 13.11 5.32 -1.15
N PRO A 76 14.07 4.86 -0.34
CA PRO A 76 13.89 4.71 1.11
C PRO A 76 13.45 5.99 1.82
N LYS A 77 13.83 7.17 1.30
CA LYS A 77 13.44 8.49 1.83
C LYS A 77 11.92 8.73 1.86
N PHE A 78 11.17 7.98 1.04
CA PHE A 78 9.71 8.09 0.94
C PHE A 78 8.97 6.92 1.60
N ALA A 79 9.69 5.92 2.14
CA ALA A 79 9.09 4.71 2.67
C ALA A 79 8.02 4.99 3.72
N GLU A 80 8.27 5.90 4.66
CA GLU A 80 7.30 6.26 5.69
C GLU A 80 6.03 6.88 5.09
N LYS A 81 6.19 7.85 4.18
CA LYS A 81 5.06 8.53 3.55
C LYS A 81 4.24 7.58 2.68
N ASP A 82 4.89 6.69 1.94
CA ASP A 82 4.24 5.66 1.14
C ASP A 82 3.45 4.68 2.03
N MET A 83 4.00 4.26 3.16
CA MET A 83 3.31 3.41 4.13
C MET A 83 2.09 4.09 4.75
N VAL A 84 2.22 5.36 5.14
CA VAL A 84 1.10 6.16 5.64
C VAL A 84 -0.02 6.25 4.60
N LEU A 85 0.35 6.52 3.34
CA LEU A 85 -0.61 6.58 2.24
C LEU A 85 -1.36 5.26 2.08
N LEU A 86 -0.67 4.12 2.02
CA LEU A 86 -1.32 2.81 1.92
C LEU A 86 -2.28 2.56 3.10
N LYS A 87 -1.86 2.91 4.32
CA LYS A 87 -2.69 2.75 5.52
C LYS A 87 -3.98 3.56 5.44
N VAL A 88 -3.90 4.82 5.00
CA VAL A 88 -5.06 5.71 4.86
C VAL A 88 -6.00 5.20 3.77
N LEU A 89 -5.46 4.81 2.61
CA LEU A 89 -6.24 4.24 1.51
C LEU A 89 -7.00 2.99 1.97
N ALA A 90 -6.31 2.03 2.57
CA ALA A 90 -6.91 0.78 3.02
C ALA A 90 -7.98 0.98 4.11
N LYS A 91 -7.73 1.84 5.09
CA LYS A 91 -8.73 2.16 6.13
C LYS A 91 -10.02 2.75 5.53
N ASN A 92 -9.89 3.61 4.53
CA ASN A 92 -11.04 4.22 3.89
C ASN A 92 -11.82 3.21 3.05
N GLU A 93 -11.15 2.33 2.30
CA GLU A 93 -11.82 1.28 1.54
C GLU A 93 -12.52 0.26 2.45
N LEU A 94 -11.87 -0.20 3.52
CA LEU A 94 -12.49 -1.09 4.51
C LEU A 94 -13.71 -0.44 5.18
N ALA A 95 -13.64 0.86 5.50
CA ALA A 95 -14.77 1.59 6.06
C ALA A 95 -15.93 1.70 5.06
N ARG A 96 -15.63 1.88 3.76
CA ARG A 96 -16.61 1.89 2.67
C ARG A 96 -17.30 0.53 2.53
N ARG A 97 -16.53 -0.57 2.47
CA ARG A 97 -17.05 -1.95 2.39
C ARG A 97 -17.98 -2.30 3.56
N LYS A 98 -17.65 -1.82 4.76
CA LYS A 98 -18.45 -2.02 5.98
C LYS A 98 -19.67 -1.08 6.07
N GLY A 99 -19.93 -0.24 5.06
CA GLY A 99 -21.02 0.75 5.07
C GLY A 99 -20.85 1.86 6.11
N LYS A 100 -19.68 1.98 6.74
CA LYS A 100 -19.43 2.89 7.87
C LYS A 100 -19.21 4.34 7.44
N LYS A 101 -18.86 4.58 6.18
CA LYS A 101 -18.73 5.93 5.62
C LYS A 101 -19.19 5.97 4.16
N ARG A 102 -20.03 6.96 3.83
CA ARG A 102 -20.24 7.41 2.45
C ARG A 102 -19.15 8.43 2.11
N LEU A 103 -17.93 7.95 1.86
CA LEU A 103 -16.86 8.81 1.37
C LEU A 103 -17.07 9.04 -0.14
N ALA A 104 -17.37 10.28 -0.52
CA ALA A 104 -17.25 10.73 -1.89
C ALA A 104 -15.76 10.89 -2.21
N ASN A 105 -15.11 9.81 -2.64
CA ASN A 105 -13.74 9.83 -3.12
C ASN A 105 -13.78 9.69 -4.64
N PRO A 106 -13.39 10.73 -5.41
CA PRO A 106 -13.34 10.62 -6.87
C PRO A 106 -12.32 9.58 -7.35
N TYR A 107 -11.42 9.14 -6.48
CA TYR A 107 -10.34 8.21 -6.80
C TYR A 107 -10.67 6.74 -6.58
N TRP A 108 -11.94 6.37 -6.35
CA TRP A 108 -12.30 4.96 -6.09
C TRP A 108 -11.99 4.02 -7.24
N ASP A 109 -12.20 4.49 -8.47
CA ASP A 109 -11.97 3.73 -9.69
C ASP A 109 -10.60 4.04 -10.32
N HIS A 110 -9.78 4.88 -9.66
CA HIS A 110 -8.45 5.18 -10.15
C HIS A 110 -7.50 4.01 -9.90
N PRO A 111 -6.58 3.72 -10.84
CA PRO A 111 -5.55 2.71 -10.64
C PRO A 111 -4.76 2.96 -9.37
N LEU A 112 -4.66 1.95 -8.51
CA LEU A 112 -4.00 2.07 -7.21
C LEU A 112 -2.53 2.44 -7.37
N TYR A 113 -1.85 1.89 -8.37
CA TYR A 113 -0.45 2.23 -8.61
C TYR A 113 -0.24 3.71 -8.97
N GLU A 114 -1.20 4.37 -9.65
CA GLU A 114 -1.16 5.81 -9.93
C GLU A 114 -1.43 6.65 -8.68
N LEU A 115 -2.34 6.19 -7.81
CA LEU A 115 -2.56 6.87 -6.53
C LEU A 115 -1.30 6.84 -5.64
N ILE A 116 -0.54 5.75 -5.72
CA ILE A 116 0.72 5.60 -4.99
C ILE A 116 1.84 6.35 -5.69
N VAL A 117 2.09 6.13 -6.98
CA VAL A 117 3.34 6.52 -7.66
C VAL A 117 3.16 7.69 -8.62
N GLY A 118 1.92 8.02 -9.00
CA GLY A 118 1.58 9.15 -9.86
C GLY A 118 1.54 10.48 -9.12
N GLU A 119 0.87 11.47 -9.71
CA GLU A 119 0.87 12.86 -9.24
C GLU A 119 0.38 13.00 -7.79
N VAL A 120 -0.67 12.25 -7.40
CA VAL A 120 -1.22 12.29 -6.04
C VAL A 120 -0.17 11.86 -5.02
N GLY A 121 0.49 10.73 -5.27
CA GLY A 121 1.55 10.22 -4.41
C GLY A 121 2.76 11.15 -4.36
N ASP A 122 3.17 11.71 -5.51
CA ASP A 122 4.28 12.67 -5.58
C ASP A 122 3.98 13.93 -4.75
N ARG A 123 2.75 14.45 -4.78
CA ARG A 123 2.33 15.58 -3.94
C ARG A 123 2.39 15.26 -2.44
N ILE A 124 1.98 14.06 -2.03
CA ILE A 124 2.05 13.62 -0.62
C ILE A 124 3.51 13.49 -0.17
N ARG A 125 4.39 12.96 -1.03
CA ARG A 125 5.83 12.83 -0.75
C ARG A 125 6.54 14.17 -0.61
N LEU A 126 6.16 15.15 -1.43
CA LEU A 126 6.77 16.48 -1.47
C LEU A 126 6.12 17.46 -0.46
N GLY A 127 4.94 17.13 0.07
CA GLY A 127 4.27 17.93 1.09
C GLY A 127 5.00 17.92 2.44
N PRO A 128 4.89 19.00 3.25
CA PRO A 128 5.38 19.01 4.63
C PRO A 128 4.65 17.95 5.47
N VAL A 129 5.37 17.28 6.38
CA VAL A 129 4.76 16.39 7.38
C VAL A 129 4.12 17.27 8.45
N THR A 130 2.97 17.85 8.13
CA THR A 130 2.18 18.63 9.09
C THR A 130 0.73 18.18 8.96
N ALA A 131 0.17 17.71 10.07
CA ALA A 131 -1.21 17.21 10.28
C ALA A 131 -1.42 15.69 10.14
N LEU A 132 -0.82 14.92 11.06
CA LEU A 132 -1.51 13.76 11.67
C LEU A 132 -1.68 13.91 13.20
N ASP A 133 -1.23 15.01 13.79
CA ASP A 133 -1.53 15.38 15.19
C ASP A 133 -2.75 16.30 15.25
N ARG A 134 -3.96 15.77 14.98
CA ARG A 134 -5.24 16.23 15.57
C ARG A 134 -6.26 15.10 15.55
#